data_AF-A0A5A7NZT4-F1
#
_entry.id   AF-A0A5A7NZT4-F1
#
_cell.length_a   1.000
_cell.length_b   1.000
_cell.length_c   1.000
_cell.angle_alpha   90.00
_cell.angle_beta   90.00
_cell.angle_gamma   90.00
#
_symmetry.space_group_name_H-M   'P 1'
#
loop_
_entity.id
_entity.type
_entity.pdbx_description
1 polymer ?
#
loop_
_entity_poly.entity_id
_entity_poly.type
_entity_poly.pdbx_seq_one_letter_code
_entity_poly.pdbx_strand_id
1 'polypeptide(L)'
;MLTGPTTVTKKWSSRTTGSCTCQRGFVLLCYNQIKEIMGLCLNGQKDILWPKLEKVGININLDEKEKLTGKSLLTRVMRKWWPASDALLEAIIVHFPSPAIAQKYRAESLYSGPLDDVYASAITGCNPDGPLMLYVSKMIPSPNTSNFFAFGRVFFSGRLTTGLEVRIMGPNYLHGGSNYVYEENVKSTHIWMCNQMESIHRKYPQCRVRESCCFISLENFVHRTATITTNKEFKAHSLRNLKFHVAPVMRMAVQQQHCNSHNRRNVKFQIS
;
A
#
# COMPACT_ATOMS: atom_id res chain seq x y z
N MET A 1 -6.29 -31.06 -5.26
CA MET A 1 -7.39 -30.89 -4.28
C MET A 1 -7.61 -32.23 -3.59
N LEU A 2 -7.38 -32.33 -2.28
CA LEU A 2 -7.45 -33.60 -1.54
C LEU A 2 -8.83 -33.79 -0.89
N THR A 3 -9.43 -34.97 -1.05
CA THR A 3 -10.63 -35.38 -0.31
C THR A 3 -10.22 -35.87 1.07
N GLY A 4 -11.02 -35.50 2.09
CA GLY A 4 -10.72 -35.74 3.50
C GLY A 4 -10.50 -37.23 3.82
N PRO A 5 -9.75 -37.54 4.89
CA PRO A 5 -9.55 -38.92 5.31
C PRO A 5 -10.91 -39.56 5.63
N THR A 6 -11.19 -40.71 5.02
CA THR A 6 -12.28 -41.60 5.47
C THR A 6 -11.89 -42.17 6.83
N THR A 7 -12.86 -42.35 7.73
CA THR A 7 -12.69 -42.78 9.13
C THR A 7 -11.88 -44.07 9.34
N VAL A 8 -11.62 -44.83 8.28
CA VAL A 8 -10.89 -46.11 8.29
C VAL A 8 -9.42 -45.95 7.87
N THR A 9 -9.09 -44.95 7.05
CA THR A 9 -7.72 -44.72 6.58
C THR A 9 -7.36 -43.27 6.85
N LYS A 10 -6.51 -43.00 7.85
CA LYS A 10 -5.95 -41.67 8.19
C LYS A 10 -5.01 -41.13 7.08
N LYS A 11 -5.35 -41.35 5.81
CA LYS A 11 -4.57 -41.00 4.63
C LYS A 11 -5.44 -40.14 3.72
N TRP A 12 -4.83 -39.10 3.18
CA TRP A 12 -5.45 -38.27 2.16
C TRP A 12 -5.59 -39.06 0.86
N SER A 13 -6.75 -38.99 0.22
CA SER A 13 -6.96 -39.56 -1.10
C SER A 13 -7.37 -38.46 -2.09
N SER A 14 -7.08 -38.65 -3.37
CA SER A 14 -7.54 -37.76 -4.45
C SER A 14 -8.76 -38.32 -5.19
N ARG A 15 -9.23 -39.52 -4.79
CA ARG A 15 -10.35 -40.21 -5.43
C ARG A 15 -11.66 -39.73 -4.82
N THR A 16 -12.59 -39.36 -5.69
CA THR A 16 -13.95 -38.96 -5.30
C THR A 16 -14.81 -40.20 -5.17
N THR A 17 -14.80 -40.82 -3.99
CA THR A 17 -15.78 -41.85 -3.65
C THR A 17 -17.09 -41.12 -3.38
N GLY A 18 -18.08 -41.22 -4.27
CA GLY A 18 -19.37 -40.48 -4.22
C GLY A 18 -20.27 -40.75 -3.01
N SER A 19 -19.72 -41.25 -1.90
CA SER A 19 -20.40 -41.44 -0.62
C SER A 19 -20.59 -40.11 0.11
N CYS A 20 -21.75 -39.93 0.75
CA CYS A 20 -22.13 -38.74 1.54
C CYS A 20 -21.16 -38.41 2.69
N THR A 21 -20.32 -39.37 3.10
CA THR A 21 -19.33 -39.26 4.17
C THR A 21 -18.00 -38.64 3.72
N CYS A 22 -17.74 -38.55 2.40
CA CYS A 22 -16.50 -37.99 1.87
C CYS A 22 -16.58 -36.46 1.73
N GLN A 23 -16.33 -35.75 2.83
CA GLN A 23 -16.20 -34.28 2.81
C GLN A 23 -14.80 -33.84 2.34
N ARG A 24 -14.70 -32.67 1.69
CA ARG A 24 -13.39 -32.09 1.31
C ARG A 24 -12.56 -31.81 2.56
N GLY A 25 -11.23 -31.95 2.47
CA GLY A 25 -10.33 -31.73 3.60
C GLY A 25 -10.52 -30.39 4.30
N PHE A 26 -10.65 -29.33 3.52
CA PHE A 26 -10.93 -27.98 4.03
C PHE A 26 -12.26 -27.89 4.78
N VAL A 27 -13.31 -28.57 4.27
CA VAL A 27 -14.63 -28.53 4.91
C VAL A 27 -14.58 -29.23 6.26
N LEU A 28 -13.97 -30.40 6.30
CA LEU A 28 -13.84 -31.23 7.48
C LEU A 28 -12.98 -30.57 8.58
N LEU A 29 -11.81 -30.05 8.20
CA LEU A 29 -10.81 -29.56 9.17
C LEU A 29 -10.96 -28.09 9.53
N CYS A 30 -11.35 -27.24 8.57
CA CYS A 30 -11.39 -25.79 8.79
C CYS A 30 -12.82 -25.28 8.91
N TYR A 31 -13.65 -25.50 7.89
CA TYR A 31 -14.97 -24.85 7.80
C TYR A 31 -15.95 -25.31 8.87
N ASN A 32 -16.06 -26.63 9.11
CA ASN A 32 -17.03 -27.17 10.07
C ASN A 32 -16.75 -26.66 11.50
N GLN A 33 -15.48 -26.61 11.91
CA GLN A 33 -15.09 -26.09 13.22
C GLN A 33 -15.47 -24.60 13.39
N ILE A 34 -15.24 -23.81 12.35
CA ILE A 34 -15.60 -22.38 12.34
C ILE A 34 -17.11 -22.20 12.42
N LYS A 35 -17.86 -22.96 11.60
CA LYS A 35 -19.32 -22.89 11.56
C LYS A 35 -19.94 -23.25 12.92
N GLU A 36 -19.43 -24.29 13.57
CA GLU A 36 -19.89 -24.71 14.89
C GLU A 36 -19.63 -23.63 15.96
N ILE A 37 -18.41 -23.06 16.01
CA ILE A 37 -18.08 -21.99 16.97
C ILE A 37 -18.90 -20.73 16.71
N MET A 38 -19.13 -20.39 15.44
CA MET A 38 -20.02 -19.29 15.06
C MET A 38 -21.45 -19.52 15.53
N GLY A 39 -21.99 -20.72 15.30
CA GLY A 39 -23.34 -21.09 15.73
C GLY A 39 -23.51 -21.03 17.24
N LEU A 40 -22.54 -21.57 18.00
CA LEU A 40 -22.56 -21.53 19.47
C LEU A 40 -22.47 -20.09 20.03
N CYS A 41 -21.64 -19.23 19.41
CA CYS A 41 -21.53 -17.82 19.80
C CYS A 41 -22.83 -17.04 19.54
N LEU A 42 -23.52 -17.30 18.42
CA LEU A 42 -24.75 -16.61 18.04
C LEU A 42 -25.97 -17.10 18.82
N ASN A 43 -26.04 -18.40 19.13
CA ASN A 43 -27.13 -19.01 19.91
C ASN A 43 -26.97 -18.80 21.42
N GLY A 44 -25.86 -18.21 21.88
CA GLY A 44 -25.63 -17.89 23.30
C GLY A 44 -25.37 -19.11 24.20
N GLN A 45 -25.04 -20.27 23.63
CA GLN A 45 -24.78 -21.51 24.39
C GLN A 45 -23.36 -21.50 24.96
N LYS A 46 -23.19 -20.75 26.06
CA LYS A 46 -21.90 -20.52 26.73
C LYS A 46 -21.32 -21.81 27.32
N ASP A 47 -22.14 -22.72 27.83
CA ASP A 47 -21.71 -23.94 28.52
C ASP A 47 -20.93 -24.91 27.62
N ILE A 48 -21.29 -24.97 26.34
CA ILE A 48 -20.62 -25.82 25.34
C ILE A 48 -19.43 -25.07 24.71
N LEU A 49 -19.53 -23.74 24.64
CA LEU A 49 -18.52 -22.89 24.02
C LEU A 49 -17.22 -22.87 24.82
N TRP A 50 -17.28 -22.69 26.15
CA TRP A 50 -16.08 -22.60 27.01
C TRP A 50 -15.14 -23.82 26.93
N PRO A 51 -15.61 -25.07 27.14
CA PRO A 51 -14.74 -26.23 27.05
C PRO A 51 -14.18 -26.44 25.63
N LYS A 52 -14.88 -25.95 24.60
CA LYS A 52 -14.40 -26.01 23.22
C LYS A 52 -13.34 -24.96 22.94
N LEU A 53 -13.47 -23.75 23.50
CA LEU A 53 -12.45 -22.70 23.42
C LEU A 53 -11.17 -23.06 24.19
N GLU A 54 -11.30 -23.75 25.33
CA GLU A 54 -10.16 -24.27 26.10
C GLU A 54 -9.39 -25.34 25.33
N LYS A 55 -10.08 -26.28 24.67
CA LYS A 55 -9.45 -27.26 23.77
C LYS A 55 -8.71 -26.63 22.59
N VAL A 56 -9.17 -25.45 22.16
CA VAL A 56 -8.58 -24.68 21.08
C VAL A 56 -7.43 -23.78 21.57
N GLY A 57 -7.26 -23.63 22.89
CA GLY A 57 -6.18 -22.85 23.50
C GLY A 57 -6.46 -21.35 23.63
N ILE A 58 -7.72 -20.91 23.56
CA ILE A 58 -8.08 -19.49 23.66
C ILE A 58 -8.45 -19.14 25.10
N ASN A 59 -7.64 -18.31 25.75
CA ASN A 59 -7.97 -17.76 27.06
C ASN A 59 -8.74 -16.43 26.93
N ILE A 60 -9.91 -16.35 27.57
CA ILE A 60 -10.77 -15.16 27.61
C ILE A 60 -10.92 -14.74 29.07
N ASN A 61 -10.75 -13.45 29.35
CA ASN A 61 -10.86 -12.90 30.70
C ASN A 61 -12.31 -12.98 31.18
N LEU A 62 -12.52 -13.25 32.48
CA LEU A 62 -13.84 -13.41 33.10
C LEU A 62 -14.79 -12.22 32.80
N ASP A 63 -14.28 -10.99 32.87
CA ASP A 63 -15.06 -9.78 32.57
C ASP A 63 -15.55 -9.71 31.11
N GLU A 64 -14.78 -10.25 30.16
CA GLU A 64 -15.16 -10.32 28.74
C GLU A 64 -16.22 -11.41 28.51
N LYS A 65 -16.21 -12.49 29.32
CA LYS A 65 -17.15 -13.61 29.19
C LYS A 65 -18.59 -13.24 29.57
N GLU A 66 -18.74 -12.32 30.52
CA GLU A 66 -20.05 -11.88 31.01
C GLU A 66 -20.64 -10.76 30.18
N LYS A 67 -19.82 -9.76 29.78
CA LYS A 67 -20.30 -8.53 29.12
C LYS A 67 -20.57 -8.67 27.63
N LEU A 68 -19.91 -9.60 26.94
CA LEU A 68 -20.01 -9.74 25.49
C LEU A 68 -20.98 -10.87 25.12
N THR A 69 -22.05 -10.53 24.40
CA THR A 69 -23.03 -11.48 23.87
C THR A 69 -23.17 -11.35 22.36
N GLY A 70 -23.51 -12.46 21.69
CA GLY A 70 -23.75 -12.52 20.25
C GLY A 70 -22.55 -12.12 19.39
N LYS A 71 -22.76 -11.15 18.48
CA LYS A 71 -21.80 -10.76 17.44
C LYS A 71 -20.48 -10.19 17.99
N SER A 72 -20.53 -9.51 19.14
CA SER A 72 -19.34 -8.93 19.78
C SER A 72 -18.44 -10.00 20.39
N LEU A 73 -19.04 -11.04 20.99
CA LEU A 73 -18.33 -12.22 21.48
C LEU A 73 -17.65 -12.95 20.33
N LEU A 74 -18.38 -13.19 19.23
CA LEU A 74 -17.83 -13.84 18.04
C LEU A 74 -16.61 -13.08 17.49
N THR A 75 -16.71 -11.75 17.35
CA THR A 75 -15.62 -10.93 16.82
C THR A 75 -14.36 -11.03 17.70
N ARG A 76 -14.52 -11.06 19.03
CA ARG A 76 -13.41 -11.16 19.97
C ARG A 76 -12.77 -12.55 19.96
N VAL A 77 -13.58 -13.60 19.96
CA VAL A 77 -13.14 -15.00 19.87
C VAL A 77 -12.36 -15.23 18.58
N MET A 78 -12.91 -14.82 17.43
CA MET A 78 -12.28 -15.04 16.13
C MET A 78 -10.96 -14.28 15.99
N ARG A 79 -10.85 -13.06 16.53
CA ARG A 79 -9.58 -12.29 16.55
C ARG A 79 -8.48 -12.99 17.36
N LYS A 80 -8.83 -13.65 18.46
CA LYS A 80 -7.87 -14.41 19.28
C LYS A 80 -7.55 -15.77 18.68
N TRP A 81 -8.53 -16.42 18.07
CA TRP A 81 -8.37 -17.75 17.49
C TRP A 81 -7.51 -17.73 16.22
N TRP A 82 -7.71 -16.72 15.37
CA TRP A 82 -7.05 -16.65 14.08
C TRP A 82 -6.27 -15.34 13.94
N PRO A 83 -4.95 -15.34 14.21
CA PRO A 83 -4.08 -14.21 13.88
C PRO A 83 -3.94 -14.13 12.35
N ALA A 84 -4.93 -13.52 11.71
CA ALA A 84 -4.94 -13.32 10.26
C ALA A 84 -3.78 -12.43 9.78
N SER A 85 -3.23 -11.59 10.67
CA SER A 85 -2.06 -10.75 10.39
C SER A 85 -0.88 -11.57 9.91
N ASP A 86 -0.60 -12.68 10.57
CA ASP A 86 0.65 -13.42 10.38
C ASP A 86 0.56 -14.27 9.12
N ALA A 87 -0.59 -14.90 8.90
CA ALA A 87 -0.87 -15.64 7.66
C ALA A 87 -0.89 -14.71 6.44
N LEU A 88 -1.45 -13.50 6.57
CA LEU A 88 -1.42 -12.49 5.51
C LEU A 88 0.01 -12.01 5.26
N LEU A 89 0.81 -11.80 6.30
CA LEU A 89 2.20 -11.40 6.17
C LEU A 89 3.02 -12.48 5.46
N GLU A 90 2.85 -13.74 5.83
CA GLU A 90 3.50 -14.88 5.18
C GLU A 90 3.08 -14.99 3.71
N ALA A 91 1.78 -14.89 3.42
CA ALA A 91 1.28 -14.88 2.05
C ALA A 91 1.88 -13.73 1.23
N ILE A 92 2.04 -12.54 1.83
CA ILE A 92 2.71 -11.42 1.18
C ILE A 92 4.17 -11.75 0.91
N ILE A 93 4.91 -12.28 1.87
CA ILE A 93 6.34 -12.62 1.71
C ILE A 93 6.54 -13.70 0.63
N VAL A 94 5.66 -14.70 0.58
CA VAL A 94 5.76 -15.83 -0.37
C VAL A 94 5.36 -15.42 -1.78
N HIS A 95 4.30 -14.62 -1.94
CA HIS A 95 3.75 -14.30 -3.25
C HIS A 95 4.28 -12.99 -3.84
N PHE A 96 4.72 -12.03 -3.03
CA PHE A 96 5.25 -10.78 -3.55
C PHE A 96 6.75 -10.90 -3.83
N PRO A 97 7.19 -10.64 -5.07
CA PRO A 97 8.62 -10.62 -5.37
C PRO A 97 9.28 -9.47 -4.62
N SER A 98 10.51 -9.71 -4.18
CA SER A 98 11.34 -8.66 -3.59
C SER A 98 11.53 -7.52 -4.60
N PRO A 99 11.69 -6.27 -4.14
CA PRO A 99 11.84 -5.12 -5.03
C PRO A 99 12.99 -5.27 -6.03
N ALA A 100 14.08 -5.96 -5.66
CA ALA A 100 15.20 -6.23 -6.57
C ALA A 100 14.83 -7.11 -7.77
N ILE A 101 13.87 -8.02 -7.60
CA ILE A 101 13.33 -8.84 -8.70
C ILE A 101 12.23 -8.04 -9.42
N ALA A 102 11.36 -7.38 -8.65
CA ALA A 102 10.21 -6.63 -9.15
C ALA A 102 10.59 -5.47 -10.07
N GLN A 103 11.70 -4.80 -9.77
CA GLN A 103 12.11 -3.61 -10.48
C GLN A 103 12.66 -3.92 -11.88
N LYS A 104 13.26 -5.11 -12.09
CA LYS A 104 13.82 -5.50 -13.39
C LYS A 104 12.77 -5.49 -14.50
N TYR A 105 11.66 -6.22 -14.32
CA TYR A 105 10.58 -6.23 -15.32
C TYR A 105 9.72 -4.97 -15.30
N ARG A 106 9.75 -4.17 -14.23
CA ARG A 106 9.01 -2.89 -14.15
C ARG A 106 9.76 -1.74 -14.83
N ALA A 107 11.10 -1.76 -14.81
CA ALA A 107 11.93 -0.70 -15.39
C ALA A 107 11.60 -0.48 -16.87
N GLU A 108 11.43 -1.55 -17.64
CA GLU A 108 11.06 -1.52 -19.07
C GLU A 108 9.73 -0.82 -19.34
N SER A 109 8.77 -0.97 -18.43
CA SER A 109 7.46 -0.35 -18.56
C SER A 109 7.43 1.08 -18.04
N LEU A 110 8.23 1.38 -17.01
CA LEU A 110 8.24 2.65 -16.30
C LEU A 110 9.15 3.71 -16.93
N TYR A 111 10.32 3.32 -17.46
CA TYR A 111 11.27 4.27 -18.03
C TYR A 111 10.92 4.58 -19.49
N SER A 112 10.97 5.87 -19.85
CA SER A 112 10.68 6.30 -21.23
C SER A 112 11.92 6.33 -22.11
N GLY A 113 13.12 6.31 -21.52
CA GLY A 113 14.40 6.36 -22.23
C GLY A 113 14.93 4.98 -22.65
N PRO A 114 16.12 4.94 -23.27
CA PRO A 114 16.78 3.69 -23.63
C PRO A 114 17.20 2.89 -22.40
N LEU A 115 17.15 1.56 -22.48
CA LEU A 115 17.47 0.67 -21.36
C LEU A 115 18.97 0.54 -21.09
N ASP A 116 19.80 1.00 -22.03
CA ASP A 116 21.26 0.98 -21.93
C ASP A 116 21.82 2.17 -21.13
N ASP A 117 20.94 3.06 -20.65
CA ASP A 117 21.32 4.25 -19.90
C ASP A 117 21.73 3.92 -18.44
N VAL A 118 22.58 4.77 -17.85
CA VAL A 118 23.05 4.62 -16.47
C VAL A 118 21.86 4.64 -15.50
N TYR A 119 20.82 5.42 -15.79
CA TYR A 119 19.59 5.48 -15.00
C TYR A 119 18.77 4.18 -15.10
N ALA A 120 18.64 3.61 -16.29
CA ALA A 120 17.91 2.36 -16.48
C ALA A 120 18.65 1.19 -15.82
N SER A 121 19.99 1.15 -15.92
CA SER A 121 20.83 0.19 -15.22
C SER A 121 20.75 0.33 -13.70
N ALA A 122 20.73 1.57 -13.19
CA ALA A 122 20.62 1.80 -11.75
C ALA A 122 19.22 1.44 -11.19
N ILE A 123 18.16 1.71 -11.96
CA ILE A 123 16.79 1.31 -11.63
C ILE A 123 16.68 -0.23 -11.63
N THR A 124 17.18 -0.92 -12.65
CA THR A 124 17.13 -2.40 -12.73
C THR A 124 18.00 -3.07 -11.66
N GLY A 125 19.15 -2.48 -11.34
CA GLY A 125 20.08 -2.96 -10.33
C GLY A 125 19.69 -2.64 -8.89
N CYS A 126 18.74 -1.73 -8.66
CA CYS A 126 18.34 -1.24 -7.33
C CYS A 126 19.55 -0.82 -6.46
N ASN A 127 20.49 -0.08 -7.05
CA ASN A 127 21.71 0.33 -6.36
C ASN A 127 21.47 1.61 -5.52
N PRO A 128 21.58 1.55 -4.17
CA PRO A 128 21.32 2.70 -3.30
C PRO A 128 22.26 3.90 -3.55
N ASP A 129 23.42 3.68 -4.15
CA ASP A 129 24.43 4.71 -4.43
C ASP A 129 24.39 5.20 -5.89
N GLY A 130 23.38 4.78 -6.65
CA GLY A 130 23.13 5.24 -8.00
C GLY A 130 22.54 6.66 -8.10
N PRO A 131 22.26 7.13 -9.32
CA PRO A 131 21.58 8.41 -9.58
C PRO A 131 20.18 8.48 -8.94
N LEU A 132 19.81 9.59 -8.30
CA LEU A 132 18.52 9.67 -7.62
C LEU A 132 17.36 9.66 -8.62
N MET A 133 16.46 8.67 -8.54
CA MET A 133 15.24 8.62 -9.34
C MET A 133 14.03 8.43 -8.45
N LEU A 134 13.19 9.46 -8.34
CA LEU A 134 11.96 9.42 -7.55
C LEU A 134 10.76 9.74 -8.42
N TYR A 135 9.71 8.94 -8.29
CA TYR A 135 8.46 9.16 -9.00
C TYR A 135 7.35 9.60 -8.07
N VAL A 136 6.82 10.79 -8.31
CA VAL A 136 5.66 11.32 -7.60
C VAL A 136 4.40 10.83 -8.32
N SER A 137 3.54 10.13 -7.58
CA SER A 137 2.29 9.57 -8.11
C SER A 137 1.04 10.32 -7.63
N LYS A 138 1.10 10.92 -6.44
CA LYS A 138 -0.06 11.58 -5.84
C LYS A 138 0.37 12.77 -4.99
N MET A 139 -0.46 13.81 -4.96
CA MET A 139 -0.33 14.89 -3.98
C MET A 139 -1.34 14.64 -2.86
N ILE A 140 -0.88 14.69 -1.60
CA ILE A 140 -1.72 14.53 -0.42
C ILE A 140 -1.81 15.88 0.30
N PRO A 141 -3.01 16.42 0.55
CA PRO A 141 -3.15 17.64 1.34
C PRO A 141 -2.74 17.40 2.79
N SER A 142 -1.99 18.34 3.37
CA SER A 142 -1.70 18.33 4.81
C SER A 142 -2.97 18.67 5.60
N PRO A 143 -3.26 17.98 6.73
CA PRO A 143 -4.43 18.31 7.55
C PRO A 143 -4.31 19.67 8.25
N ASN A 144 -3.09 20.14 8.52
CA ASN A 144 -2.83 21.30 9.39
C ASN A 144 -2.37 22.55 8.61
N THR A 145 -2.11 22.44 7.32
CA THR A 145 -1.56 23.53 6.51
C THR A 145 -2.13 23.46 5.11
N SER A 146 -2.27 24.60 4.43
CA SER A 146 -2.66 24.67 3.01
C SER A 146 -1.68 24.03 2.03
N ASN A 147 -0.63 23.36 2.54
CA ASN A 147 0.45 22.81 1.75
C ASN A 147 0.12 21.39 1.32
N PHE A 148 0.59 21.03 0.14
CA PHE A 148 0.47 19.68 -0.40
C PHE A 148 1.81 18.95 -0.29
N PHE A 149 1.74 17.68 0.11
CA PHE A 149 2.89 16.80 0.10
C PHE A 149 2.88 15.90 -1.13
N ALA A 150 3.99 15.88 -1.86
CA ALA A 150 4.18 14.98 -2.98
C ALA A 150 4.48 13.57 -2.47
N PHE A 151 3.53 12.65 -2.62
CA PHE A 151 3.71 11.22 -2.36
C PHE A 151 4.47 10.59 -3.52
N GLY A 152 5.74 10.30 -3.26
CA GLY A 152 6.59 9.64 -4.22
C GLY A 152 7.20 8.35 -3.70
N ARG A 153 7.48 7.44 -4.62
CA ARG A 153 8.32 6.28 -4.36
C ARG A 153 9.71 6.54 -4.93
N VAL A 154 10.73 6.34 -4.12
CA VAL A 154 12.12 6.31 -4.58
C VAL A 154 12.33 4.99 -5.32
N PHE A 155 12.67 5.05 -6.61
CA PHE A 155 12.97 3.89 -7.43
C PHE A 155 14.43 3.47 -7.22
N PHE A 156 14.71 2.97 -6.01
CA PHE A 156 15.94 2.30 -5.54
C PHE A 156 17.30 2.68 -6.14
N SER A 157 17.42 3.92 -6.59
CA SER A 157 18.62 4.52 -7.11
C SER A 157 18.73 5.89 -6.45
N GLY A 158 19.83 6.09 -5.74
CA GLY A 158 20.18 7.32 -5.03
C GLY A 158 19.50 7.53 -3.68
N ARG A 159 20.13 8.36 -2.86
CA ARG A 159 19.68 8.71 -1.51
C ARG A 159 19.04 10.09 -1.53
N LEU A 160 17.86 10.21 -0.92
CA LEU A 160 17.21 11.50 -0.70
C LEU A 160 17.56 12.03 0.69
N THR A 161 18.18 13.20 0.74
CA THR A 161 18.49 13.94 1.97
C THR A 161 17.79 15.29 1.98
N THR A 162 17.43 15.79 3.15
CA THR A 162 16.92 17.15 3.31
C THR A 162 17.97 18.18 2.90
N GLY A 163 17.57 19.20 2.15
CA GLY A 163 18.48 20.22 1.60
C GLY A 163 19.19 19.81 0.30
N LEU A 164 18.87 18.65 -0.28
CA LEU A 164 19.39 18.27 -1.59
C LEU A 164 18.73 19.12 -2.69
N GLU A 165 19.55 19.67 -3.58
CA GLU A 165 19.09 20.27 -4.83
C GLU A 165 18.60 19.19 -5.79
N VAL A 166 17.33 19.27 -6.16
CA VAL A 166 16.67 18.32 -7.04
C VAL A 166 16.10 18.99 -8.27
N ARG A 167 16.17 18.26 -9.37
CA ARG A 167 15.59 18.62 -10.65
C ARG A 167 14.28 17.86 -10.84
N ILE A 168 13.20 18.60 -11.05
CA ILE A 168 11.83 18.11 -11.20
C ILE A 168 11.47 18.16 -12.68
N MET A 169 11.17 16.99 -13.25
CA MET A 169 10.67 16.83 -14.60
C MET A 169 9.16 16.61 -14.57
N GLY A 170 8.43 17.52 -15.20
CA GLY A 170 6.98 17.42 -15.35
C GLY A 170 6.53 16.28 -16.30
N PRO A 171 5.22 16.03 -16.39
CA PRO A 171 4.66 14.91 -17.14
C PRO A 171 4.86 15.04 -18.66
N ASN A 172 5.04 16.26 -19.17
CA ASN A 172 5.20 16.55 -20.60
C ASN A 172 6.67 16.81 -20.96
N TYR A 173 7.61 16.46 -20.08
CA TYR A 173 9.03 16.61 -20.35
C TYR A 173 9.46 15.67 -21.48
N LEU A 174 9.95 16.25 -22.57
CA LEU A 174 10.64 15.55 -23.66
C LEU A 174 12.14 15.77 -23.52
N HIS A 175 12.91 14.70 -23.76
CA HIS A 175 14.37 14.74 -23.66
C HIS A 175 14.95 15.81 -24.60
N GLY A 176 15.83 16.66 -24.06
CA GLY A 176 16.43 17.78 -24.79
C GLY A 176 15.65 19.10 -24.74
N GLY A 177 14.41 19.10 -24.24
CA GLY A 177 13.67 20.34 -23.95
C GLY A 177 14.11 20.98 -22.63
N SER A 178 14.11 22.31 -22.54
CA SER A 178 14.18 23.05 -21.26
C SER A 178 12.80 23.25 -20.61
N ASN A 179 11.73 22.92 -21.35
CA ASN A 179 10.35 23.12 -20.90
C ASN A 179 9.96 22.09 -19.84
N TYR A 180 9.19 22.50 -18.83
CA TYR A 180 8.71 21.65 -17.73
C TYR A 180 9.80 21.04 -16.84
N VAL A 181 10.95 21.71 -16.75
CA VAL A 181 12.03 21.40 -15.81
C VAL A 181 12.07 22.49 -14.75
N TYR A 182 12.12 22.09 -13.49
CA TYR A 182 12.27 22.99 -12.35
C TYR A 182 13.39 22.51 -11.43
N GLU A 183 14.14 23.43 -10.86
CA GLU A 183 15.21 23.14 -9.91
C GLU A 183 14.83 23.73 -8.56
N GLU A 184 14.83 22.89 -7.52
CA GLU A 184 14.39 23.27 -6.18
C GLU A 184 15.13 22.50 -5.10
N ASN A 185 15.10 23.07 -3.90
CA ASN A 185 15.66 22.44 -2.71
C ASN A 185 14.62 21.62 -1.94
N VAL A 186 14.99 20.39 -1.57
CA VAL A 186 14.13 19.53 -0.74
C VAL A 186 14.05 20.07 0.68
N LYS A 187 12.94 20.74 1.01
CA LYS A 187 12.74 21.37 2.33
C LYS A 187 12.69 20.37 3.49
N SER A 188 11.92 19.29 3.33
CA SER A 188 11.76 18.26 4.35
C SER A 188 11.23 16.96 3.75
N THR A 189 11.63 15.83 4.34
CA THR A 189 11.20 14.49 3.94
C THR A 189 10.51 13.79 5.11
N HIS A 190 9.32 13.26 4.86
CA HIS A 190 8.52 12.57 5.87
C HIS A 190 8.17 11.15 5.42
N ILE A 191 8.05 10.24 6.38
CA ILE A 191 7.43 8.93 6.24
C ILE A 191 6.02 9.03 6.82
N TRP A 192 5.05 8.47 6.12
CA TRP A 192 3.66 8.48 6.54
C TRP A 192 3.20 7.07 6.90
N MET A 193 2.78 6.89 8.15
CA MET A 193 2.21 5.67 8.68
C MET A 193 0.73 5.90 8.99
N CYS A 194 -0.12 5.78 7.97
CA CYS A 194 -1.57 5.95 8.02
C CYS A 194 -2.07 7.25 8.67
N ASN A 195 -2.08 7.35 9.99
CA ASN A 195 -2.53 8.54 10.73
C ASN A 195 -1.37 9.34 11.35
N GLN A 196 -0.15 8.80 11.31
CA GLN A 196 1.03 9.42 11.91
C GLN A 196 2.03 9.80 10.83
N MET A 197 2.52 11.03 10.89
CA MET A 197 3.61 11.50 10.03
C MET A 197 4.87 11.62 10.89
N GLU A 198 5.94 10.94 10.47
CA GLU A 198 7.24 11.01 11.12
C GLU A 198 8.26 11.66 10.18
N SER A 199 8.98 12.67 10.69
CA SER A 199 10.09 13.30 9.97
C SER A 199 11.33 12.42 10.06
N ILE A 200 11.95 12.14 8.90
CA ILE A 200 13.04 11.16 8.78
C ILE A 200 14.29 11.59 9.57
N HIS A 201 14.55 12.90 9.62
CA HIS A 201 15.72 13.50 10.29
C HIS A 201 15.87 13.12 11.77
N ARG A 202 14.79 12.73 12.46
CA ARG A 202 14.81 12.49 13.91
C ARG A 202 15.25 11.07 14.31
N LYS A 203 15.19 10.09 13.41
CA LYS A 203 15.40 8.67 13.75
C LYS A 203 16.37 7.93 12.81
N TYR A 204 16.47 8.36 11.55
CA TYR A 204 17.38 7.77 10.57
C TYR A 204 17.98 8.89 9.70
N PRO A 205 19.28 9.23 9.84
CA PRO A 205 19.91 10.33 9.10
C PRO A 205 19.97 10.07 7.59
N GLN A 206 19.69 8.84 7.16
CA GLN A 206 19.73 8.43 5.77
C GLN A 206 18.52 7.53 5.52
N CYS A 207 17.66 7.90 4.57
CA CYS A 207 16.66 6.98 4.04
C CYS A 207 17.42 5.77 3.50
N ARG A 208 17.50 4.65 4.25
CA ARG A 208 17.99 3.40 3.68
C ARG A 208 16.92 2.93 2.72
N VAL A 209 17.23 3.15 1.46
CA VAL A 209 16.42 2.97 0.26
C VAL A 209 16.05 1.49 0.09
N ARG A 210 15.13 0.99 0.92
CA ARG A 210 14.51 -0.32 0.72
C ARG A 210 13.00 -0.29 0.93
N GLU A 211 12.53 0.56 1.84
CA GLU A 211 11.12 0.87 2.06
C GLU A 211 11.09 2.34 2.51
N SER A 212 10.56 3.29 1.76
CA SER A 212 9.22 3.83 2.02
C SER A 212 9.03 5.10 1.20
N CYS A 213 7.76 5.38 0.89
CA CYS A 213 7.31 6.57 0.22
C CYS A 213 7.80 7.85 0.93
N CYS A 214 8.41 8.75 0.18
CA CYS A 214 8.90 10.02 0.70
C CYS A 214 7.92 11.12 0.32
N PHE A 215 7.53 11.91 1.31
CA PHE A 215 6.78 13.14 1.09
C PHE A 215 7.73 14.31 0.95
N ILE A 216 7.69 14.96 -0.21
CA ILE A 216 8.50 16.14 -0.49
C ILE A 216 7.57 17.34 -0.65
N SER A 217 7.90 18.45 0.01
CA SER A 217 7.18 19.71 -0.14
C SER A 217 7.62 20.42 -1.43
N LEU A 218 7.05 20.01 -2.58
CA LEU A 218 7.30 20.55 -3.93
C LEU A 218 5.99 21.00 -4.60
N GLU A 219 5.22 21.80 -3.87
CA GLU A 219 3.83 22.14 -4.21
C GLU A 219 3.66 22.97 -5.50
N ASN A 220 4.62 23.85 -5.82
CA ASN A 220 4.48 24.78 -6.94
C ASN A 220 4.73 24.15 -8.31
N PHE A 221 5.41 22.99 -8.36
CA PHE A 221 5.97 22.45 -9.59
C PHE A 221 5.36 21.11 -10.00
N VAL A 222 4.69 20.41 -9.07
CA VAL A 222 4.13 19.08 -9.31
C VAL A 222 2.61 19.14 -9.35
N HIS A 223 2.03 19.04 -10.54
CA HIS A 223 0.58 19.07 -10.70
C HIS A 223 -0.10 17.69 -10.59
N ARG A 224 0.50 16.62 -11.13
CA ARG A 224 -0.11 15.26 -11.14
C ARG A 224 0.93 14.18 -10.94
N THR A 225 1.86 14.09 -11.87
CA THR A 225 2.99 13.17 -11.86
C THR A 225 4.25 13.95 -12.17
N ALA A 226 5.34 13.59 -11.53
CA ALA A 226 6.64 14.16 -11.81
C ALA A 226 7.74 13.15 -11.53
N THR A 227 8.83 13.27 -12.27
CA THR A 227 10.05 12.51 -12.00
C THR A 227 11.07 13.48 -11.39
N ILE A 228 11.63 13.12 -10.25
CA ILE A 228 12.60 13.94 -9.51
C ILE A 228 13.95 13.25 -9.58
N THR A 229 14.97 14.05 -9.90
CA THR A 229 16.35 13.62 -10.17
C THR A 229 17.35 14.56 -9.52
N THR A 230 18.63 14.21 -9.47
CA THR A 230 19.67 15.12 -8.97
C THR A 230 20.08 16.13 -10.06
N ASN A 231 20.43 17.36 -9.68
CA ASN A 231 20.78 18.45 -10.62
C ASN A 231 21.87 18.05 -11.66
N LYS A 232 22.82 17.19 -11.27
CA LYS A 232 23.95 16.76 -12.11
C LYS A 232 23.57 15.86 -13.31
N GLU A 233 22.31 15.44 -13.40
CA GLU A 233 21.86 14.37 -14.29
C GLU A 233 21.13 14.90 -15.53
N PHE A 234 21.83 15.67 -16.37
CA PHE A 234 21.25 16.32 -17.56
C PHE A 234 20.71 15.35 -18.62
N LYS A 235 21.18 14.09 -18.62
CA LYS A 235 20.79 13.04 -19.58
C LYS A 235 19.56 12.25 -19.15
N ALA A 236 19.03 12.47 -17.95
CA ALA A 236 17.92 11.67 -17.44
C ALA A 236 16.66 11.82 -18.29
N HIS A 237 16.01 10.69 -18.61
CA HIS A 237 14.68 10.69 -19.19
C HIS A 237 13.60 10.67 -18.11
N SER A 238 12.42 11.20 -18.44
CA SER A 238 11.24 11.13 -17.58
C SER A 238 10.67 9.71 -17.50
N LEU A 239 10.06 9.38 -16.36
CA LEU A 239 9.26 8.16 -16.22
C LEU A 239 7.91 8.35 -16.92
N ARG A 240 7.36 7.25 -17.42
CA ARG A 240 6.07 7.28 -18.12
C ARG A 240 4.95 7.76 -17.19
N ASN A 241 4.05 8.53 -17.77
CA ASN A 241 2.86 9.00 -17.07
C ASN A 241 1.92 7.84 -16.72
N LEU A 242 1.12 8.05 -15.67
CA LEU A 242 0.08 7.11 -15.26
C LEU A 242 -0.92 6.91 -16.41
N LYS A 243 -1.09 5.65 -16.83
CA LYS A 243 -2.18 5.24 -17.70
C LYS A 243 -3.37 4.87 -16.82
N PHE A 244 -4.43 5.68 -16.87
CA PHE A 244 -5.68 5.36 -16.19
C PHE A 244 -6.44 4.32 -17.01
N HIS A 245 -6.95 3.29 -16.35
CA HIS A 245 -7.78 2.27 -17.00
C HIS A 245 -9.13 2.85 -17.48
N VAL A 246 -9.57 3.95 -16.87
CA VAL A 246 -10.86 4.59 -17.16
C VAL A 246 -10.61 6.05 -17.55
N ALA A 247 -11.22 6.47 -18.64
CA ALA A 247 -11.24 7.88 -19.03
C ALA A 247 -12.28 8.65 -18.20
N PRO A 248 -12.01 9.90 -17.78
CA PRO A 248 -13.01 10.71 -17.13
C PRO A 248 -14.16 11.01 -18.11
N VAL A 249 -15.32 10.40 -17.91
CA VAL A 249 -16.48 10.54 -18.80
C VAL A 249 -17.33 11.76 -18.42
N MET A 250 -17.47 12.05 -17.13
CA MET A 250 -18.31 13.14 -16.64
C MET A 250 -17.54 14.47 -16.66
N ARG A 251 -18.13 15.48 -17.30
CA ARG A 251 -17.71 16.88 -17.21
C ARG A 251 -18.71 17.62 -16.35
N MET A 252 -18.23 18.42 -15.41
CA MET A 252 -19.07 19.21 -14.51
C MET A 252 -18.68 20.67 -14.70
N ALA A 253 -19.66 21.53 -14.98
CA ALA A 253 -19.44 22.97 -14.95
C ALA A 253 -19.45 23.42 -13.48
N VAL A 254 -18.44 24.19 -13.11
CA VAL A 254 -18.27 24.68 -11.75
C VAL A 254 -18.30 26.20 -11.79
N GLN A 255 -19.31 26.80 -11.15
CA GLN A 255 -19.41 28.24 -11.01
C GLN A 255 -19.32 28.64 -9.54
N GLN A 256 -18.57 29.71 -9.28
CA GLN A 256 -18.52 30.35 -7.97
C GLN A 256 -19.86 31.05 -7.69
N GLN A 257 -20.52 30.72 -6.58
CA GLN A 257 -21.85 31.26 -6.26
C GLN A 257 -21.87 32.78 -5.97
N HIS A 258 -20.76 33.35 -5.50
CA HIS A 258 -20.68 34.78 -5.17
C HIS A 258 -19.40 35.41 -5.71
N CYS A 259 -19.52 36.44 -6.57
CA CYS A 259 -18.39 37.14 -7.18
C CYS A 259 -17.56 38.02 -6.22
N ASN A 260 -18.03 38.32 -5.01
CA ASN A 260 -17.43 39.38 -4.17
C ASN A 260 -16.47 38.92 -3.07
N SER A 261 -16.14 37.63 -2.95
CA SER A 261 -15.16 37.19 -1.96
C SER A 261 -13.73 37.31 -2.49
N HIS A 262 -13.10 38.47 -2.25
CA HIS A 262 -11.65 38.70 -2.44
C HIS A 262 -10.74 37.77 -1.61
N ASN A 263 -11.30 36.86 -0.80
CA ASN A 263 -10.54 35.96 0.06
C ASN A 263 -10.76 34.49 -0.34
N ARG A 264 -9.70 33.87 -0.89
CA ARG A 264 -9.64 32.53 -1.51
C ARG A 264 -9.99 31.33 -0.60
N ARG A 265 -10.47 31.56 0.62
CA ARG A 265 -10.55 30.51 1.65
C ARG A 265 -11.90 29.79 1.78
N ASN A 266 -13.00 30.36 1.27
CA ASN A 266 -14.32 29.73 1.35
C ASN A 266 -15.14 30.03 0.09
N VAL A 267 -14.77 29.42 -1.03
CA VAL A 267 -15.57 29.46 -2.26
C VAL A 267 -16.56 28.30 -2.23
N LYS A 268 -17.85 28.60 -2.07
CA LYS A 268 -18.91 27.61 -2.32
C LYS A 268 -19.10 27.48 -3.83
N PHE A 269 -18.90 26.26 -4.31
CA PHE A 269 -19.07 25.91 -5.71
C PHE A 269 -20.44 25.26 -5.91
N GLN A 270 -21.21 25.76 -6.88
CA GLN A 270 -22.42 25.08 -7.31
C GLN A 270 -22.08 24.22 -8.53
N ILE A 271 -22.50 22.96 -8.47
CA ILE A 271 -22.44 22.01 -9.56
C ILE A 271 -23.78 22.12 -10.29
N SER A 272 -23.73 22.42 -11.59
CA SER A 272 -24.86 22.43 -12.52
C SER A 272 -24.82 21.20 -13.43
#